data_AF-A0A812N6I7-F1
#
_entry.id   AF-A0A812N6I7-F1
#
_cell.length_a   1.000
_cell.length_b   1.000
_cell.length_c   1.000
_cell.angle_alpha   90.00
_cell.angle_beta   90.00
_cell.angle_gamma   90.00
#
_symmetry.space_group_name_H-M   'P 1'
#
loop_
_entity.id
_entity.type
_entity.pdbx_description
1 polymer ?
#
loop_
_entity_poly.entity_id
_entity_poly.type
_entity_poly.pdbx_seq_one_letter_code
_entity_poly.pdbx_strand_id
1 'polypeptide(L)'
;MFISHTWWTAGWRKAVALYFQSTASIIFVAWLFCIFTSFLLCITDVLPLPFIYQANLLGFTELCPMGCWILCSGLLGPVLASVLYLYLPCCKSPVCFVDVACIHQADQALMQRGVQGIGGFLAVTRELRVLWSPPYLSRLWCIFELAAFRKANPNGKITLKPLFVEMAVLCIWAVLFGMNICFFIARSGRNGANIAAYALAIVPFPPSVYVLRKNYLAKHKLLVDMEEFDLDRVSCYSESDREFIHSAISDWYGSARAFTRFVQGPLRRELVAPILATNLPWSYIFLIITPTFSLSMETLLALWKGGAPVECMVAWTAGMLLGNNCFFVPAGIVLMLYLCDRFAAPVSSTCLAGFLQSLAIVFVMIFYALVVSAASNLLIYAGVWTALVWLGIAVLCFLGLTIVYSRRRPEFVEP
;
A
#
# COMPACT_ATOMS: atom_id res chain seq x y z
N MET A 1 6.59 -20.43 -9.67
CA MET A 1 7.19 -19.45 -8.73
C MET A 1 7.41 -20.16 -7.41
N PHE A 2 8.49 -19.91 -6.69
CA PHE A 2 8.69 -20.44 -5.34
C PHE A 2 8.42 -19.31 -4.34
N ILE A 3 7.53 -19.53 -3.38
CA ILE A 3 7.20 -18.54 -2.35
C ILE A 3 7.95 -18.92 -1.07
N SER A 4 9.07 -18.23 -0.84
CA SER A 4 9.83 -18.38 0.40
C SER A 4 9.30 -17.44 1.47
N HIS A 5 9.18 -17.95 2.69
CA HIS A 5 8.63 -17.21 3.80
C HIS A 5 9.03 -17.81 5.15
N THR A 6 8.93 -17.02 6.22
CA THR A 6 9.15 -17.53 7.59
C THR A 6 7.86 -18.03 8.22
N TRP A 7 7.93 -19.20 8.85
CA TRP A 7 6.78 -19.81 9.54
C TRP A 7 6.37 -19.05 10.79
N TRP A 8 7.25 -18.21 11.36
CA TRP A 8 6.96 -17.39 12.54
C TRP A 8 5.96 -16.26 12.26
N THR A 9 5.77 -15.89 10.99
CA THR A 9 4.75 -14.89 10.65
C THR A 9 3.41 -15.57 10.39
N ALA A 10 2.36 -15.05 11.02
CA ALA A 10 1.01 -15.55 10.88
C ALA A 10 0.58 -15.70 9.41
N GLY A 11 0.03 -16.87 9.07
CA GLY A 11 -0.33 -17.24 7.69
C GLY A 11 -1.30 -16.27 7.03
N TRP A 12 -2.27 -15.73 7.79
CA TRP A 12 -3.27 -14.80 7.26
C TRP A 12 -2.64 -13.52 6.68
N ARG A 13 -1.53 -13.02 7.25
CA ARG A 13 -0.84 -11.83 6.70
C ARG A 13 -0.23 -12.11 5.34
N LYS A 14 0.32 -13.32 5.17
CA LYS A 14 0.88 -13.79 3.89
C LYS A 14 -0.23 -13.95 2.86
N ALA A 15 -1.35 -14.55 3.24
CA ALA A 15 -2.51 -14.73 2.39
C ALA A 15 -3.06 -13.37 1.92
N VAL A 16 -3.26 -12.41 2.82
CA VAL A 16 -3.73 -11.05 2.48
C VAL A 16 -2.75 -10.35 1.54
N ALA A 17 -1.45 -10.40 1.82
CA ALA A 17 -0.44 -9.75 0.97
C ALA A 17 -0.42 -10.37 -0.44
N LEU A 18 -0.38 -11.70 -0.55
CA LEU A 18 -0.40 -12.41 -1.85
C LEU A 18 -1.69 -12.14 -2.63
N TYR A 19 -2.82 -12.16 -1.93
CA TYR A 19 -4.13 -11.90 -2.51
C TYR A 19 -4.20 -10.48 -3.08
N PHE A 20 -3.80 -9.48 -2.29
CA PHE A 20 -3.85 -8.08 -2.70
C PHE A 20 -2.87 -7.77 -3.83
N GLN A 21 -1.66 -8.36 -3.80
CA GLN A 21 -0.69 -8.28 -4.90
C GLN A 21 -1.24 -8.84 -6.22
N SER A 22 -2.14 -9.81 -6.16
CA SER A 22 -2.72 -10.47 -7.34
C SER A 22 -4.00 -9.79 -7.82
N THR A 23 -4.71 -9.07 -6.94
CA THR A 23 -6.04 -8.52 -7.23
C THR A 23 -6.09 -7.00 -7.39
N ALA A 24 -5.06 -6.24 -6.96
CA ALA A 24 -5.14 -4.78 -6.90
C ALA A 24 -5.58 -4.10 -8.22
N SER A 25 -5.07 -4.56 -9.37
CA SER A 25 -5.49 -4.02 -10.68
C SER A 25 -6.96 -4.31 -10.99
N ILE A 26 -7.44 -5.51 -10.65
CA ILE A 26 -8.83 -5.93 -10.90
C ILE A 26 -9.76 -5.18 -9.97
N ILE A 27 -9.37 -5.01 -8.70
CA ILE A 27 -10.09 -4.19 -7.72
C ILE A 27 -10.25 -2.77 -8.24
N PHE A 28 -9.20 -2.17 -8.80
CA PHE A 28 -9.25 -0.82 -9.35
C PHE A 28 -10.14 -0.72 -10.60
N VAL A 29 -10.07 -1.69 -11.52
CA VAL A 29 -10.94 -1.71 -12.72
C VAL A 29 -12.41 -1.89 -12.32
N ALA A 30 -12.69 -2.79 -11.36
CA ALA A 30 -14.03 -3.00 -10.87
C ALA A 30 -14.60 -1.78 -10.15
N TRP A 31 -13.77 -1.12 -9.32
CA TRP A 31 -14.12 0.18 -8.74
C TRP A 31 -14.56 1.17 -9.81
N LEU A 32 -13.72 1.36 -10.84
CA LEU A 32 -13.97 2.29 -11.93
C LEU A 32 -15.30 1.98 -12.63
N PHE A 33 -15.52 0.72 -12.98
CA PHE A 33 -16.75 0.26 -13.61
C PHE A 33 -17.99 0.51 -12.72
N CYS A 34 -17.91 0.18 -11.43
CA CYS A 34 -19.02 0.37 -10.49
C CYS A 34 -19.38 1.85 -10.32
N ILE A 35 -18.39 2.73 -10.10
CA ILE A 35 -18.67 4.16 -9.91
C ILE A 35 -19.27 4.80 -11.17
N PHE A 36 -18.79 4.45 -12.37
CA PHE A 36 -19.35 4.98 -13.61
C PHE A 36 -20.76 4.45 -13.86
N THR A 37 -21.01 3.17 -13.57
CA THR A 37 -22.34 2.60 -13.69
C THR A 37 -23.32 3.30 -12.75
N SER A 38 -22.96 3.47 -11.47
CA SER A 38 -23.80 4.21 -10.52
C SER A 38 -24.01 5.67 -10.93
N PHE A 39 -22.97 6.35 -11.43
CA PHE A 39 -23.10 7.72 -11.95
C PHE A 39 -24.10 7.80 -13.12
N LEU A 40 -24.02 6.88 -14.10
CA LEU A 40 -24.96 6.83 -15.22
C LEU A 40 -26.40 6.52 -14.79
N LEU A 41 -26.58 5.58 -13.86
CA LEU A 41 -27.89 5.24 -13.31
C LEU A 41 -28.52 6.40 -12.53
N CYS A 42 -27.72 7.20 -11.83
CA CYS A 42 -28.21 8.43 -11.20
C CYS A 42 -28.54 9.52 -12.24
N ILE A 43 -27.73 9.69 -13.29
CA ILE A 43 -28.02 10.67 -14.35
C ILE A 43 -29.32 10.34 -15.08
N THR A 44 -29.60 9.06 -15.30
CA THR A 44 -30.81 8.57 -15.97
C THR A 44 -32.01 8.42 -15.03
N ASP A 45 -31.91 8.90 -13.79
CA ASP A 45 -32.97 8.88 -12.77
C ASP A 45 -33.48 7.46 -12.41
N VAL A 46 -32.67 6.43 -12.69
CA VAL A 46 -32.95 5.04 -12.27
C VAL A 46 -32.67 4.88 -10.77
N LEU A 47 -31.59 5.51 -10.28
CA LEU A 47 -31.26 5.54 -8.85
C LEU A 47 -31.73 6.87 -8.24
N PRO A 48 -32.47 6.84 -7.11
CA PRO A 48 -33.00 8.05 -6.49
C PRO A 48 -31.90 8.86 -5.78
N LEU A 49 -32.11 10.16 -5.59
CA LEU A 49 -31.18 11.05 -4.90
C LEU A 49 -31.83 11.61 -3.63
N PRO A 50 -31.92 10.82 -2.53
CA PRO A 50 -32.75 11.15 -1.37
C PRO A 50 -32.16 12.22 -0.46
N PHE A 51 -30.89 12.59 -0.63
CA PHE A 51 -30.21 13.58 0.21
C PHE A 51 -30.17 14.94 -0.47
N ILE A 52 -29.84 15.98 0.30
CA ILE A 52 -29.71 17.34 -0.18
C ILE A 52 -28.29 17.82 0.11
N TYR A 53 -27.67 18.42 -0.90
CA TYR A 53 -26.39 19.10 -0.82
C TYR A 53 -26.61 20.60 -1.04
N GLN A 54 -26.22 21.42 -0.08
CA GLN A 54 -26.21 22.88 -0.26
C GLN A 54 -24.97 23.26 -1.05
N ALA A 55 -25.13 23.45 -2.37
CA ALA A 55 -24.07 23.94 -3.22
C ALA A 55 -23.84 25.43 -2.94
N ASN A 56 -22.58 25.82 -2.88
CA ASN A 56 -22.14 27.20 -2.90
C ASN A 56 -20.86 27.18 -3.73
N LEU A 57 -20.91 27.64 -4.98
CA LEU A 57 -19.76 27.60 -5.88
C LEU A 57 -19.92 28.67 -6.97
N LEU A 58 -18.94 29.57 -7.14
CA LEU A 58 -18.96 30.61 -8.18
C LEU A 58 -20.29 31.43 -8.24
N GLY A 59 -20.90 31.69 -7.07
CA GLY A 59 -22.19 32.38 -6.98
C GLY A 59 -23.41 31.48 -7.18
N PHE A 60 -23.25 30.23 -7.63
CA PHE A 60 -24.30 29.23 -7.64
C PHE A 60 -24.56 28.73 -6.22
N THR A 61 -25.70 29.14 -5.65
CA THR A 61 -26.11 28.79 -4.28
C THR A 61 -27.48 28.14 -4.30
N GLU A 62 -27.52 26.82 -4.48
CA GLU A 62 -28.76 26.06 -4.64
C GLU A 62 -28.75 24.76 -3.83
N LEU A 63 -29.95 24.28 -3.48
CA LEU A 63 -30.14 22.97 -2.87
C LEU A 63 -30.16 21.90 -3.96
N CYS A 64 -29.05 21.18 -4.09
CA CYS A 64 -28.87 20.14 -5.09
C CYS A 64 -29.29 18.76 -4.53
N PRO A 65 -30.00 17.93 -5.29
CA PRO A 65 -30.24 16.54 -4.89
C PRO A 65 -28.92 15.74 -4.92
N MET A 66 -28.71 14.88 -3.93
CA MET A 66 -27.49 14.09 -3.75
C MET A 66 -27.83 12.63 -3.43
N GLY A 67 -27.06 11.69 -3.96
CA GLY A 67 -27.15 10.26 -3.65
C GLY A 67 -26.03 9.81 -2.73
N CYS A 68 -25.99 8.52 -2.39
CA CYS A 68 -24.82 7.88 -1.79
C CYS A 68 -24.24 6.76 -2.67
N TRP A 69 -24.81 6.58 -3.86
CA TRP A 69 -24.64 5.38 -4.66
C TRP A 69 -23.24 5.27 -5.25
N ILE A 70 -22.59 6.37 -5.60
CA ILE A 70 -21.23 6.34 -6.14
C ILE A 70 -20.24 6.00 -5.03
N LEU A 71 -20.43 6.57 -3.83
CA LEU A 71 -19.60 6.23 -2.67
C LEU A 71 -19.80 4.76 -2.25
N CYS A 72 -21.05 4.29 -2.16
CA CYS A 72 -21.37 2.92 -1.79
C CYS A 72 -20.90 1.90 -2.84
N SER A 73 -21.13 2.14 -4.13
CA SER A 73 -20.64 1.27 -5.20
C SER A 73 -19.10 1.29 -5.29
N GLY A 74 -18.48 2.43 -4.99
CA GLY A 74 -17.04 2.56 -4.88
C GLY A 74 -16.42 1.73 -3.75
N LEU A 75 -17.16 1.44 -2.68
CA LEU A 75 -16.75 0.52 -1.62
C LEU A 75 -17.07 -0.93 -1.96
N LEU A 76 -18.33 -1.19 -2.35
CA LEU A 76 -18.85 -2.55 -2.54
C LEU A 76 -18.27 -3.21 -3.80
N GLY A 77 -18.07 -2.46 -4.88
CA GLY A 77 -17.52 -2.96 -6.14
C GLY A 77 -16.15 -3.64 -5.97
N PRO A 78 -15.14 -2.95 -5.42
CA PRO A 78 -13.86 -3.52 -4.99
C PRO A 78 -13.98 -4.81 -4.19
N VAL A 79 -14.81 -4.81 -3.14
CA VAL A 79 -14.97 -5.94 -2.22
C VAL A 79 -15.57 -7.12 -2.97
N LEU A 80 -16.66 -6.92 -3.72
CA LEU A 80 -17.28 -7.97 -4.52
C LEU A 80 -16.34 -8.50 -5.60
N ALA A 81 -15.67 -7.64 -6.35
CA ALA A 81 -14.73 -8.05 -7.40
C ALA A 81 -13.56 -8.85 -6.84
N SER A 82 -13.06 -8.47 -5.67
CA SER A 82 -12.03 -9.22 -4.97
C SER A 82 -12.53 -10.63 -4.59
N VAL A 83 -13.74 -10.76 -4.02
CA VAL A 83 -14.31 -12.07 -3.67
C VAL A 83 -14.54 -12.90 -4.93
N LEU A 84 -15.11 -12.29 -5.98
CA LEU A 84 -15.38 -12.95 -7.26
C LEU A 84 -14.10 -13.41 -7.95
N TYR A 85 -12.99 -12.67 -7.84
CA TYR A 85 -11.71 -13.06 -8.42
C TYR A 85 -11.26 -14.46 -7.98
N LEU A 86 -11.58 -14.88 -6.75
CA LEU A 86 -11.25 -16.22 -6.26
C LEU A 86 -11.97 -17.34 -7.03
N TYR A 87 -13.08 -17.02 -7.70
CA TYR A 87 -13.94 -17.96 -8.41
C TYR A 87 -13.89 -17.78 -9.94
N LEU A 88 -13.20 -16.75 -10.45
CA LEU A 88 -13.14 -16.48 -11.89
C LEU A 88 -12.06 -17.34 -12.58
N PRO A 89 -12.45 -18.29 -13.46
CA PRO A 89 -11.52 -19.22 -14.10
C PRO A 89 -10.62 -18.57 -15.17
N CYS A 90 -10.94 -17.35 -15.60
CA CYS A 90 -10.22 -16.65 -16.66
C CYS A 90 -8.90 -16.02 -16.21
N CYS A 91 -8.68 -15.86 -14.91
CA CYS A 91 -7.45 -15.30 -14.37
C CYS A 91 -6.45 -16.43 -14.10
N LYS A 92 -5.59 -16.74 -15.08
CA LYS A 92 -4.47 -17.67 -14.88
C LYS A 92 -3.54 -17.14 -13.79
N SER A 93 -3.73 -17.61 -12.56
CA SER A 93 -2.81 -17.34 -11.46
C SER A 93 -1.49 -18.08 -11.71
N PRO A 94 -0.32 -17.46 -11.45
CA PRO A 94 0.94 -18.16 -11.56
C PRO A 94 0.95 -19.39 -10.64
N VAL A 95 1.27 -20.56 -11.19
CA VAL A 95 1.49 -21.75 -10.38
C VAL A 95 2.66 -21.48 -9.42
N CYS A 96 2.39 -21.61 -8.14
CA CYS A 96 3.35 -21.37 -7.08
C CYS A 96 3.56 -22.62 -6.24
N PHE A 97 4.81 -22.80 -5.80
CA PHE A 97 5.17 -23.74 -4.76
C PHE A 97 5.24 -22.98 -3.44
N VAL A 98 4.51 -23.47 -2.44
CA VAL A 98 4.55 -22.96 -1.07
C VAL A 98 4.80 -24.18 -0.18
N ASP A 99 5.95 -24.21 0.48
CA ASP A 99 6.41 -25.33 1.32
C ASP A 99 5.30 -25.91 2.23
N VAL A 100 4.62 -25.07 3.02
CA VAL A 100 3.58 -25.50 3.98
C VAL A 100 2.36 -26.14 3.31
N ALA A 101 2.08 -25.80 2.05
CA ALA A 101 0.94 -26.32 1.30
C ALA A 101 1.33 -27.51 0.40
N CYS A 102 2.56 -27.55 -0.08
CA CYS A 102 3.05 -28.54 -1.03
C CYS A 102 3.77 -29.73 -0.37
N ILE A 103 4.27 -29.56 0.85
CA ILE A 103 4.93 -30.61 1.63
C ILE A 103 3.93 -31.18 2.63
N HIS A 104 3.86 -32.50 2.72
CA HIS A 104 2.97 -33.17 3.64
C HIS A 104 3.38 -32.87 5.10
N GLN A 105 2.48 -32.28 5.89
CA GLN A 105 2.80 -31.77 7.23
C GLN A 105 2.61 -32.81 8.36
N ALA A 106 1.85 -33.88 8.12
CA ALA A 106 1.44 -34.84 9.16
C ALA A 106 2.21 -36.17 9.15
N ASP A 107 2.80 -36.54 8.02
CA ASP A 107 3.55 -37.78 7.81
C ASP A 107 5.02 -37.42 7.69
N GLN A 108 5.83 -37.86 8.65
CA GLN A 108 7.22 -37.49 8.75
C GLN A 108 8.07 -37.98 7.56
N ALA A 109 7.77 -39.16 7.01
CA ALA A 109 8.51 -39.71 5.88
C ALA A 109 8.19 -38.93 4.59
N LEU A 110 6.92 -38.59 4.36
CA LEU A 110 6.53 -37.74 3.25
C LEU A 110 7.02 -36.29 3.41
N MET A 111 7.03 -35.76 4.64
CA MET A 111 7.60 -34.46 4.96
C MET A 111 9.09 -34.42 4.61
N GLN A 112 9.86 -35.40 5.07
CA GLN A 112 11.30 -35.51 4.78
C GLN A 112 11.56 -35.62 3.27
N ARG A 113 10.81 -36.46 2.55
CA ARG A 113 10.91 -36.57 1.09
C ARG A 113 10.59 -35.24 0.40
N GLY A 114 9.59 -34.51 0.89
CA GLY A 114 9.23 -33.18 0.38
C GLY A 114 10.33 -32.14 0.62
N VAL A 115 10.91 -32.12 1.82
CA VAL A 115 12.04 -31.23 2.17
C VAL A 115 13.26 -31.53 1.30
N GLN A 116 13.61 -32.82 1.11
CA GLN A 116 14.69 -33.23 0.21
C GLN A 116 14.43 -32.82 -1.25
N GLY A 117 13.15 -32.72 -1.65
CA GLY A 117 12.75 -32.29 -2.99
C GLY A 117 12.83 -30.77 -3.24
N ILE A 118 12.98 -29.93 -2.21
CA ILE A 118 12.99 -28.46 -2.34
C ILE A 118 14.03 -27.99 -3.36
N GLY A 119 15.23 -28.59 -3.36
CA GLY A 119 16.29 -28.24 -4.31
C GLY A 119 15.86 -28.41 -5.77
N GLY A 120 15.11 -29.47 -6.08
CA GLY A 120 14.56 -29.70 -7.42
C GLY A 120 13.53 -28.65 -7.82
N PHE A 121 12.63 -28.26 -6.89
CA PHE A 121 11.66 -27.18 -7.14
C PHE A 121 12.34 -25.84 -7.36
N LEU A 122 13.38 -25.53 -6.58
CA LEU A 122 14.18 -24.31 -6.76
C LEU A 122 14.85 -24.31 -8.14
N ALA A 123 15.44 -25.43 -8.59
CA ALA A 123 16.11 -25.52 -9.87
C ALA A 123 15.21 -25.28 -11.09
N VAL A 124 13.92 -25.63 -11.03
CA VAL A 124 12.96 -25.38 -12.11
C VAL A 124 12.17 -24.07 -11.95
N THR A 125 12.40 -23.34 -10.86
CA THR A 125 11.68 -22.11 -10.55
C THR A 125 12.27 -20.90 -11.28
N ARG A 126 11.41 -20.13 -11.97
CA ARG A 126 11.80 -18.88 -12.65
C ARG A 126 11.98 -17.67 -11.72
N GLU A 127 11.19 -17.61 -10.65
CA GLU A 127 11.19 -16.51 -9.67
C GLU A 127 11.07 -17.07 -8.25
N LEU A 128 12.01 -16.69 -7.39
CA LEU A 128 11.92 -16.84 -5.94
C LEU A 128 11.31 -15.56 -5.37
N ARG A 129 10.07 -15.66 -4.87
CA ARG A 129 9.38 -14.55 -4.22
C ARG A 129 9.49 -14.72 -2.71
N VAL A 130 10.17 -13.78 -2.07
CA VAL A 130 10.38 -13.79 -0.63
C VAL A 130 9.34 -12.89 0.03
N LEU A 131 8.43 -13.50 0.79
CA LEU A 131 7.48 -12.78 1.63
C LEU A 131 8.17 -12.38 2.93
N TRP A 132 8.71 -11.17 2.93
CA TRP A 132 9.60 -10.72 3.97
C TRP A 132 8.87 -10.22 5.21
N SER A 133 9.40 -10.61 6.36
CA SER A 133 9.09 -10.07 7.69
C SER A 133 10.35 -10.12 8.57
N PRO A 134 10.37 -9.44 9.74
CA PRO A 134 11.59 -9.32 10.54
C PRO A 134 12.34 -10.63 10.86
N PRO A 135 11.68 -11.76 11.22
CA PRO A 135 12.40 -12.98 11.55
C PRO A 135 12.80 -13.82 10.32
N TYR A 136 12.70 -13.29 9.10
CA TYR A 136 13.03 -14.03 7.89
C TYR A 136 14.53 -14.35 7.82
N LEU A 137 15.40 -13.36 8.03
CA LEU A 137 16.85 -13.56 7.93
C LEU A 137 17.46 -14.29 9.14
N SER A 138 16.72 -14.40 10.24
CA SER A 138 17.15 -15.14 11.43
C SER A 138 16.88 -16.65 11.32
N ARG A 139 16.39 -17.15 10.19
CA ARG A 139 15.99 -18.56 9.98
C ARG A 139 16.92 -19.22 8.97
N LEU A 140 17.60 -20.30 9.40
CA LEU A 140 18.57 -21.01 8.57
C LEU A 140 17.98 -21.47 7.24
N TRP A 141 16.81 -22.12 7.28
CA TRP A 141 16.11 -22.60 6.08
C TRP A 141 15.75 -21.49 5.09
N CYS A 142 15.29 -20.33 5.55
CA CYS A 142 14.92 -19.21 4.67
C CYS A 142 16.14 -18.64 3.92
N ILE A 143 17.30 -18.62 4.59
CA ILE A 143 18.57 -18.21 3.98
C ILE A 143 19.12 -19.28 3.04
N PHE A 144 18.99 -20.55 3.42
CA PHE A 144 19.34 -21.68 2.58
C PHE A 144 18.56 -21.68 1.26
N GLU A 145 17.26 -21.37 1.28
CA GLU A 145 16.45 -21.25 0.06
C GLU A 145 16.96 -20.16 -0.88
N LEU A 146 17.36 -19.00 -0.35
CA LEU A 146 18.00 -17.94 -1.13
C LEU A 146 19.32 -18.42 -1.78
N ALA A 147 20.15 -19.09 -1.00
CA ALA A 147 21.44 -19.63 -1.43
C ALA A 147 21.28 -20.69 -2.52
N ALA A 148 20.44 -21.70 -2.24
CA ALA A 148 20.13 -22.80 -3.15
C ALA A 148 19.51 -22.27 -4.45
N PHE A 149 18.57 -21.32 -4.37
CA PHE A 149 17.97 -20.71 -5.55
C PHE A 149 19.01 -20.00 -6.41
N ARG A 150 19.88 -19.17 -5.82
CA ARG A 150 20.91 -18.46 -6.60
C ARG A 150 21.90 -19.44 -7.22
N LYS A 151 22.28 -20.51 -6.50
CA LYS A 151 23.20 -21.52 -7.02
C LYS A 151 22.58 -22.30 -8.19
N ALA A 152 21.32 -22.69 -8.08
CA ALA A 152 20.61 -23.43 -9.11
C ALA A 152 20.17 -22.52 -10.29
N ASN A 153 19.91 -21.24 -10.03
CA ASN A 153 19.48 -20.25 -11.01
C ASN A 153 20.32 -18.96 -10.89
N PRO A 154 21.54 -18.93 -11.47
CA PRO A 154 22.40 -17.75 -11.40
C PRO A 154 21.74 -16.47 -11.91
N ASN A 155 20.90 -16.60 -12.94
CA ASN A 155 20.12 -15.50 -13.55
C ASN A 155 18.66 -15.47 -13.09
N GLY A 156 18.27 -16.31 -12.12
CA GLY A 156 16.92 -16.35 -11.59
C GLY A 156 16.55 -15.05 -10.90
N LYS A 157 15.27 -14.68 -10.98
CA LYS A 157 14.76 -13.45 -10.36
C LYS A 157 14.45 -13.70 -8.88
N ILE A 158 15.07 -12.95 -7.97
CA ILE A 158 14.63 -12.91 -6.56
C ILE A 158 13.83 -11.62 -6.34
N THR A 159 12.60 -11.76 -5.85
CA THR A 159 11.73 -10.60 -5.56
C THR A 159 11.40 -10.58 -4.07
N LEU A 160 11.90 -9.56 -3.37
CA LEU A 160 11.52 -9.32 -1.98
C LEU A 160 10.20 -8.55 -1.91
N LYS A 161 9.22 -9.08 -1.17
CA LYS A 161 7.91 -8.45 -0.94
C LYS A 161 7.67 -8.31 0.56
N PRO A 162 7.84 -7.11 1.13
CA PRO A 162 7.56 -6.88 2.54
C PRO A 162 6.05 -7.04 2.84
N LEU A 163 5.70 -7.92 3.76
CA LEU A 163 4.30 -8.25 4.09
C LEU A 163 3.48 -7.08 4.65
N PHE A 164 4.13 -6.01 5.06
CA PHE A 164 3.48 -4.88 5.69
C PHE A 164 2.90 -3.87 4.70
N VAL A 165 3.33 -3.87 3.44
CA VAL A 165 2.95 -2.84 2.46
C VAL A 165 1.46 -2.94 2.15
N GLU A 166 0.98 -4.12 1.80
CA GLU A 166 -0.43 -4.36 1.48
C GLU A 166 -1.34 -4.13 2.69
N MET A 167 -0.89 -4.52 3.88
CA MET A 167 -1.61 -4.24 5.13
C MET A 167 -1.73 -2.74 5.39
N ALA A 168 -0.67 -1.96 5.18
CA ALA A 168 -0.70 -0.52 5.33
C ALA A 168 -1.64 0.14 4.31
N VAL A 169 -1.61 -0.31 3.05
CA VAL A 169 -2.51 0.17 2.00
C VAL A 169 -3.97 -0.09 2.37
N LEU A 170 -4.31 -1.30 2.80
CA LEU A 170 -5.66 -1.66 3.23
C LEU A 170 -6.12 -0.84 4.44
N CYS A 171 -5.25 -0.64 5.44
CA CYS A 171 -5.57 0.20 6.59
C CYS A 171 -5.83 1.65 6.17
N ILE A 172 -4.94 2.27 5.37
CA ILE A 172 -5.12 3.65 4.91
C ILE A 172 -6.40 3.77 4.07
N TRP A 173 -6.64 2.82 3.17
CA TRP A 173 -7.83 2.78 2.32
C TRP A 173 -9.13 2.69 3.15
N ALA A 174 -9.18 1.80 4.14
CA ALA A 174 -10.32 1.67 5.05
C ALA A 174 -10.56 2.94 5.88
N VAL A 175 -9.48 3.55 6.39
CA VAL A 175 -9.56 4.83 7.11
C VAL A 175 -10.11 5.93 6.21
N LEU A 176 -9.59 6.07 4.99
CA LEU A 176 -10.09 7.06 4.04
C LEU A 176 -11.55 6.83 3.64
N PHE A 177 -11.99 5.57 3.49
CA PHE A 177 -13.41 5.28 3.29
C PHE A 177 -14.26 5.72 4.48
N GLY A 178 -13.85 5.37 5.71
CA GLY A 178 -14.53 5.81 6.93
C GLY A 178 -14.62 7.33 7.02
N MET A 179 -13.52 8.04 6.73
CA MET A 179 -13.48 9.50 6.68
C MET A 179 -14.46 10.08 5.67
N ASN A 180 -14.48 9.55 4.44
CA ASN A 180 -15.36 10.03 3.37
C ASN A 180 -16.84 9.75 3.66
N ILE A 181 -17.17 8.63 4.33
CA ILE A 181 -18.53 8.34 4.82
C ILE A 181 -18.94 9.36 5.90
N CYS A 182 -18.09 9.62 6.90
CA CYS A 182 -18.37 10.63 7.92
C CYS A 182 -18.60 12.01 7.31
N PHE A 183 -17.79 12.35 6.31
CA PHE A 183 -17.90 13.62 5.59
C PHE A 183 -19.16 13.71 4.72
N PHE A 184 -19.53 12.63 4.04
CA PHE A 184 -20.79 12.52 3.33
C PHE A 184 -21.98 12.77 4.26
N ILE A 185 -22.01 12.07 5.41
CA ILE A 185 -23.07 12.21 6.41
C ILE A 185 -23.13 13.66 6.92
N ALA A 186 -21.98 14.23 7.26
CA ALA A 186 -21.87 15.62 7.72
C ALA A 186 -22.43 16.61 6.68
N ARG A 187 -22.07 16.45 5.40
CA ARG A 187 -22.58 17.29 4.30
C ARG A 187 -24.08 17.11 4.04
N SER A 188 -24.60 15.90 4.22
CA SER A 188 -26.02 15.60 4.02
C SER A 188 -26.92 16.09 5.18
N GLY A 189 -26.33 16.33 6.35
CA GLY A 189 -27.04 16.77 7.54
C GLY A 189 -27.33 18.27 7.53
N ARG A 190 -28.55 18.67 7.91
CA ARG A 190 -28.96 20.09 8.04
C ARG A 190 -28.40 20.79 9.30
N ASN A 191 -27.78 20.06 10.22
CA ASN A 191 -27.38 20.55 11.55
C ASN A 191 -25.86 20.52 11.71
N GLY A 192 -25.30 21.51 12.42
CA GLY A 192 -23.86 21.79 12.63
C GLY A 192 -22.99 20.70 13.31
N ALA A 193 -23.34 19.42 13.19
CA ALA A 193 -22.53 18.26 13.57
C ALA A 193 -21.24 18.08 12.75
N ASN A 194 -20.95 19.02 11.84
CA ASN A 194 -19.78 18.99 10.96
C ASN A 194 -18.47 18.84 11.73
N ILE A 195 -18.26 19.63 12.80
CA ILE A 195 -17.00 19.61 13.56
C ILE A 195 -16.77 18.25 14.24
N ALA A 196 -17.81 17.67 14.85
CA ALA A 196 -17.71 16.37 15.50
C ALA A 196 -17.43 15.24 14.49
N ALA A 197 -18.09 15.28 13.33
CA ALA A 197 -17.83 14.32 12.25
C ALA A 197 -16.39 14.43 11.70
N TYR A 198 -15.86 15.64 11.55
CA TYR A 198 -14.46 15.87 11.19
C TYR A 198 -13.49 15.33 12.23
N ALA A 199 -13.75 15.60 13.52
CA ALA A 199 -12.91 15.09 14.60
C ALA A 199 -12.90 13.56 14.61
N LEU A 200 -14.07 12.92 14.48
CA LEU A 200 -14.20 11.46 14.45
C LEU A 200 -13.47 10.84 13.24
N ALA A 201 -13.54 11.48 12.07
CA ALA A 201 -12.86 11.04 10.86
C ALA A 201 -11.33 10.97 11.04
N ILE A 202 -10.74 11.86 11.86
CA ILE A 202 -9.28 11.92 12.05
C ILE A 202 -8.78 10.86 13.05
N VAL A 203 -9.63 10.35 13.95
CA VAL A 203 -9.25 9.41 15.02
C VAL A 203 -8.43 8.20 14.54
N PRO A 204 -8.73 7.55 13.41
CA PRO A 204 -7.96 6.39 12.94
C PRO A 204 -6.59 6.73 12.33
N PHE A 205 -6.28 8.01 12.09
CA PHE A 205 -5.07 8.43 11.39
C PHE A 205 -3.79 8.23 12.22
N PRO A 206 -3.71 8.65 13.50
CA PRO A 206 -2.54 8.39 14.35
C PRO A 206 -2.10 6.93 14.48
N PRO A 207 -2.97 5.94 14.79
CA PRO A 207 -2.53 4.55 14.85
C PRO A 207 -2.04 4.04 13.49
N SER A 208 -2.64 4.48 12.39
CA SER A 208 -2.21 4.11 11.03
C SER A 208 -0.80 4.61 10.71
N VAL A 209 -0.51 5.88 11.02
CA VAL A 209 0.83 6.48 10.87
C VAL A 209 1.85 5.79 11.77
N TYR A 210 1.48 5.47 13.02
CA TYR A 210 2.35 4.74 13.94
C TYR A 210 2.73 3.34 13.41
N VAL A 211 1.75 2.58 12.90
CA VAL A 211 1.98 1.27 12.29
C VAL A 211 2.87 1.39 11.05
N LEU A 212 2.58 2.35 10.16
CA LEU A 212 3.37 2.61 8.97
C LEU A 212 4.84 2.94 9.30
N ARG A 213 5.06 3.79 10.30
CA ARG A 213 6.41 4.14 10.79
C ARG A 213 7.16 2.93 11.37
N LYS A 214 6.48 2.08 12.15
CA LYS A 214 7.06 0.81 12.63
C LYS A 214 7.44 -0.14 11.49
N ASN A 215 6.65 -0.14 10.43
CA ASN A 215 6.95 -0.94 9.25
C ASN A 215 8.20 -0.43 8.51
N TYR A 216 8.37 0.89 8.40
CA TYR A 216 9.61 1.47 7.89
C TYR A 216 10.82 1.20 8.79
N LEU A 217 10.64 1.17 10.11
CA LEU A 217 11.69 0.76 11.04
C LEU A 217 12.10 -0.70 10.79
N ALA A 218 11.14 -1.59 10.55
CA ALA A 218 11.41 -2.97 10.18
C ALA A 218 12.17 -3.06 8.85
N LYS A 219 11.80 -2.24 7.84
CA LYS A 219 12.56 -2.11 6.58
C LYS A 219 14.00 -1.66 6.82
N HIS A 220 14.26 -0.68 7.70
CA HIS A 220 15.63 -0.27 8.01
C HIS A 220 16.40 -1.38 8.72
N LYS A 221 15.76 -2.05 9.68
CA LYS A 221 16.35 -3.19 10.37
C LYS A 221 16.73 -4.31 9.40
N LEU A 222 15.94 -4.57 8.35
CA LEU A 222 16.32 -5.52 7.31
C LEU A 222 17.67 -5.18 6.67
N LEU A 223 17.88 -3.91 6.31
CA LEU A 223 19.10 -3.48 5.63
C LEU A 223 20.33 -3.72 6.52
N VAL A 224 20.18 -3.43 7.82
CA VAL A 224 21.21 -3.68 8.84
C VAL A 224 21.40 -5.18 9.05
N ASP A 225 20.33 -5.96 9.21
CA ASP A 225 20.39 -7.41 9.43
C ASP A 225 21.04 -8.14 8.23
N MET A 226 20.94 -7.61 7.01
CA MET A 226 21.67 -8.14 5.84
C MET A 226 23.16 -7.79 5.86
N GLU A 227 23.52 -6.63 6.39
CA GLU A 227 24.89 -6.13 6.48
C GLU A 227 25.67 -6.81 7.61
N GLU A 228 25.01 -7.00 8.75
CA GLU A 228 25.53 -7.70 9.93
C GLU A 228 25.22 -9.20 9.90
N PHE A 229 24.77 -9.74 8.76
CA PHE A 229 24.37 -11.13 8.65
C PHE A 229 25.53 -12.06 9.06
N ASP A 230 25.23 -13.08 9.86
CA ASP A 230 26.20 -14.08 10.31
C ASP A 230 25.51 -15.45 10.34
N LEU A 231 26.06 -16.40 9.58
CA LEU A 231 25.50 -17.74 9.45
C LEU A 231 25.46 -18.46 10.80
N ASP A 232 26.41 -18.23 11.70
CA ASP A 232 26.45 -18.95 12.97
C ASP A 232 25.37 -18.48 13.96
N ARG A 233 24.84 -17.27 13.75
CA ARG A 233 23.79 -16.65 14.59
C ARG A 233 22.37 -16.99 14.18
N VAL A 234 22.16 -17.62 13.01
CA VAL A 234 20.80 -17.93 12.56
C VAL A 234 20.22 -19.10 13.36
N SER A 235 18.92 -19.02 13.61
CA SER A 235 18.17 -20.07 14.30
C SER A 235 17.86 -21.23 13.36
N CYS A 236 18.09 -22.45 13.84
CA CYS A 236 17.60 -23.69 13.24
C CYS A 236 16.75 -24.44 14.27
N TYR A 237 15.70 -25.12 13.83
CA TYR A 237 14.86 -25.91 14.74
C TYR A 237 15.48 -27.30 15.01
N SER A 238 16.15 -27.88 14.01
CA SER A 238 16.81 -29.18 14.11
C SER A 238 18.31 -29.03 13.91
N GLU A 239 19.11 -29.63 14.80
CA GLU A 239 20.58 -29.65 14.63
C GLU A 239 21.00 -30.52 13.44
N SER A 240 20.24 -31.57 13.11
CA SER A 240 20.51 -32.36 11.90
C SER A 240 20.38 -31.52 10.62
N ASP A 241 19.37 -30.63 10.59
CA ASP A 241 19.17 -29.71 9.46
C ASP A 241 20.29 -28.67 9.42
N ARG A 242 20.77 -28.24 10.60
CA ARG A 242 21.90 -27.31 10.69
C ARG A 242 23.15 -27.92 10.07
N GLU A 243 23.52 -29.13 10.47
CA GLU A 243 24.68 -29.83 9.90
C GLU A 243 24.56 -30.02 8.39
N PHE A 244 23.39 -30.48 7.93
CA PHE A 244 23.10 -30.65 6.51
C PHE A 244 23.24 -29.35 5.72
N ILE A 245 22.60 -28.27 6.19
CA ILE A 245 22.62 -26.97 5.52
C ILE A 245 24.03 -26.37 5.54
N HIS A 246 24.76 -26.44 6.66
CA HIS A 246 26.13 -25.94 6.75
C HIS A 246 27.07 -26.70 5.81
N SER A 247 26.90 -28.02 5.68
CA SER A 247 27.64 -28.82 4.70
C SER A 247 27.33 -28.37 3.27
N ALA A 248 26.05 -28.29 2.91
CA ALA A 248 25.65 -27.86 1.57
C ALA A 248 26.11 -26.44 1.22
N ILE A 249 26.04 -25.50 2.17
CA ILE A 249 26.57 -24.14 2.00
C ILE A 249 28.09 -24.18 1.78
N SER A 250 28.82 -24.98 2.55
CA SER A 250 30.27 -25.13 2.41
C SER A 250 30.63 -25.73 1.06
N ASP A 251 29.85 -26.69 0.55
CA ASP A 251 30.07 -27.28 -0.77
C ASP A 251 29.79 -26.28 -1.90
N TRP A 252 28.74 -25.46 -1.79
CA TRP A 252 28.34 -24.53 -2.85
C TRP A 252 29.16 -23.25 -2.92
N TYR A 253 29.60 -22.75 -1.76
CA TYR A 253 30.29 -21.46 -1.59
C TYR A 253 31.74 -21.61 -1.10
N GLY A 254 32.20 -22.83 -0.81
CA GLY A 254 33.55 -23.15 -0.33
C GLY A 254 33.73 -23.03 1.19
N SER A 255 32.94 -22.19 1.87
CA SER A 255 32.93 -22.08 3.34
C SER A 255 31.74 -21.27 3.84
N ALA A 256 31.37 -21.44 5.11
CA ALA A 256 30.41 -20.57 5.82
C ALA A 256 30.77 -19.07 5.70
N ARG A 257 32.06 -18.72 5.85
CA ARG A 257 32.52 -17.32 5.74
C ARG A 257 32.41 -16.76 4.31
N ALA A 258 32.62 -17.58 3.28
CA ALA A 258 32.40 -17.16 1.90
C ALA A 258 30.91 -16.93 1.63
N PHE A 259 30.03 -17.76 2.19
CA PHE A 259 28.59 -17.56 2.11
C PHE A 259 28.12 -16.30 2.83
N THR A 260 28.59 -16.05 4.06
CA THR A 260 28.29 -14.81 4.79
C THR A 260 28.68 -13.58 3.97
N ARG A 261 29.89 -13.57 3.36
CA ARG A 261 30.32 -12.50 2.44
C ARG A 261 29.44 -12.37 1.20
N PHE A 262 28.93 -13.49 0.67
CA PHE A 262 27.98 -13.48 -0.44
C PHE A 262 26.65 -12.81 -0.04
N VAL A 263 26.12 -13.12 1.15
CA VAL A 263 24.89 -12.51 1.68
C VAL A 263 25.08 -11.02 1.91
N GLN A 264 26.14 -10.63 2.62
CA GLN A 264 26.47 -9.23 2.94
C GLN A 264 26.80 -8.38 1.71
N GLY A 265 27.34 -8.99 0.64
CA GLY A 265 27.78 -8.30 -0.57
C GLY A 265 26.81 -8.46 -1.75
N PRO A 266 27.07 -9.40 -2.69
CA PRO A 266 26.26 -9.59 -3.89
C PRO A 266 24.74 -9.69 -3.65
N LEU A 267 24.30 -10.54 -2.72
CA LEU A 267 22.87 -10.75 -2.47
C LEU A 267 22.22 -9.50 -1.86
N ARG A 268 22.88 -8.85 -0.89
CA ARG A 268 22.45 -7.54 -0.36
C ARG A 268 22.26 -6.54 -1.49
N ARG A 269 23.23 -6.33 -2.37
CA ARG A 269 23.09 -5.38 -3.49
C ARG A 269 21.89 -5.69 -4.38
N GLU A 270 21.66 -6.97 -4.66
CA GLU A 270 20.51 -7.40 -5.47
C GLU A 270 19.17 -7.16 -4.78
N LEU A 271 19.05 -7.46 -3.48
CA LEU A 271 17.79 -7.31 -2.75
C LEU A 271 17.53 -5.87 -2.31
N VAL A 272 18.56 -5.15 -1.90
CA VAL A 272 18.49 -3.78 -1.38
C VAL A 272 18.12 -2.79 -2.47
N ALA A 273 18.65 -2.92 -3.69
CA ALA A 273 18.34 -1.97 -4.75
C ALA A 273 16.82 -1.87 -5.03
N PRO A 274 16.07 -2.99 -5.21
CA PRO A 274 14.62 -2.96 -5.29
C PRO A 274 13.92 -2.44 -4.02
N ILE A 275 14.41 -2.74 -2.81
CA ILE A 275 13.80 -2.31 -1.55
C ILE A 275 13.90 -0.78 -1.37
N LEU A 276 15.06 -0.23 -1.71
CA LEU A 276 15.30 1.21 -1.66
C LEU A 276 14.59 1.93 -2.80
N ALA A 277 14.51 1.30 -3.97
CA ALA A 277 13.76 1.80 -5.11
C ALA A 277 12.25 1.57 -4.99
N THR A 278 11.78 0.75 -4.04
CA THR A 278 10.33 0.51 -3.86
C THR A 278 9.66 1.78 -3.35
N ASN A 279 9.25 2.59 -4.30
CA ASN A 279 8.10 3.44 -4.15
C ASN A 279 6.86 2.54 -4.05
N LEU A 280 5.87 2.99 -3.28
CA LEU A 280 4.56 2.36 -3.29
C LEU A 280 4.08 2.29 -4.75
N PRO A 281 3.70 1.10 -5.28
CA PRO A 281 3.26 0.98 -6.67
C PRO A 281 2.15 1.98 -6.97
N TRP A 282 2.17 2.58 -8.17
CA TRP A 282 1.15 3.57 -8.55
C TRP A 282 -0.27 3.02 -8.43
N SER A 283 -0.48 1.74 -8.75
CA SER A 283 -1.77 1.07 -8.56
C SER A 283 -2.26 1.13 -7.11
N TYR A 284 -1.37 1.02 -6.12
CA TYR A 284 -1.73 1.13 -4.71
C TYR A 284 -2.05 2.58 -4.33
N ILE A 285 -1.30 3.56 -4.83
CA ILE A 285 -1.61 4.98 -4.61
C ILE A 285 -2.99 5.33 -5.19
N PHE A 286 -3.26 4.92 -6.43
CA PHE A 286 -4.56 5.13 -7.07
C PHE A 286 -5.69 4.41 -6.33
N LEU A 287 -5.44 3.20 -5.85
CA LEU A 287 -6.42 2.47 -5.04
C LEU A 287 -6.72 3.20 -3.73
N ILE A 288 -5.70 3.73 -3.03
CA ILE A 288 -5.87 4.50 -1.79
C ILE A 288 -6.78 5.73 -1.99
N ILE A 289 -6.70 6.40 -3.15
CA ILE A 289 -7.50 7.63 -3.39
C ILE A 289 -8.93 7.38 -3.91
N THR A 290 -9.26 6.13 -4.24
CA THR A 290 -10.62 5.77 -4.70
C THR A 290 -11.76 6.27 -3.80
N PRO A 291 -11.67 6.32 -2.45
CA PRO A 291 -12.76 6.81 -1.61
C PRO A 291 -13.03 8.31 -1.83
N THR A 292 -11.96 9.12 -1.84
CA THR A 292 -12.04 10.58 -2.02
C THR A 292 -12.51 10.95 -3.42
N PHE A 293 -12.06 10.19 -4.42
CA PHE A 293 -12.53 10.35 -5.80
C PHE A 293 -14.03 10.03 -5.91
N SER A 294 -14.50 8.93 -5.30
CA SER A 294 -15.91 8.53 -5.33
C SER A 294 -16.83 9.60 -4.72
N LEU A 295 -16.44 10.16 -3.56
CA LEU A 295 -17.18 11.26 -2.94
C LEU A 295 -17.21 12.54 -3.80
N SER A 296 -16.11 12.85 -4.47
CA SER A 296 -16.04 14.06 -5.32
C SER A 296 -16.87 13.90 -6.60
N MET A 297 -16.96 12.68 -7.14
CA MET A 297 -17.89 12.31 -8.20
C MET A 297 -19.35 12.43 -7.75
N GLU A 298 -19.68 12.02 -6.53
CA GLU A 298 -21.02 12.23 -5.94
C GLU A 298 -21.37 13.72 -5.85
N THR A 299 -20.42 14.57 -5.46
CA THR A 299 -20.64 16.02 -5.40
C THR A 299 -20.79 16.62 -6.81
N LEU A 300 -20.00 16.15 -7.79
CA LEU A 300 -20.13 16.58 -9.18
C LEU A 300 -21.50 16.20 -9.76
N LEU A 301 -21.98 14.99 -9.49
CA LEU A 301 -23.33 14.53 -9.85
C LEU A 301 -24.41 15.43 -9.23
N ALA A 302 -24.26 15.78 -7.95
CA ALA A 302 -25.20 16.68 -7.28
C ALA A 302 -25.24 18.06 -7.95
N LEU A 303 -24.08 18.66 -8.26
CA LEU A 303 -24.01 19.93 -9.00
C LEU A 303 -24.70 19.83 -10.37
N TRP A 304 -24.44 18.75 -11.12
CA TRP A 304 -25.10 18.49 -12.40
C TRP A 304 -26.62 18.45 -12.26
N LYS A 305 -27.12 17.65 -11.30
CA LYS A 305 -28.56 17.47 -11.06
C LYS A 305 -29.24 18.71 -10.48
N GLY A 306 -28.49 19.56 -9.78
CA GLY A 306 -28.96 20.87 -9.32
C GLY A 306 -29.01 21.93 -10.42
N GLY A 307 -28.57 21.63 -11.66
CA GLY A 307 -28.53 22.60 -12.75
C GLY A 307 -27.40 23.62 -12.62
N ALA A 308 -26.27 23.24 -12.00
CA ALA A 308 -25.12 24.12 -11.88
C ALA A 308 -24.60 24.55 -13.28
N PRO A 309 -24.17 25.81 -13.44
CA PRO A 309 -23.54 26.28 -14.68
C PRO A 309 -22.32 25.42 -15.08
N VAL A 310 -22.03 25.36 -16.37
CA VAL A 310 -20.90 24.58 -16.92
C VAL A 310 -19.58 25.01 -16.29
N GLU A 311 -19.42 26.31 -16.03
CA GLU A 311 -18.26 26.90 -15.36
C GLU A 311 -18.05 26.31 -13.97
N CYS A 312 -19.12 26.11 -13.19
CA CYS A 312 -19.06 25.45 -11.88
C CYS A 312 -18.59 24.01 -12.00
N MET A 313 -19.12 23.27 -12.98
CA MET A 313 -18.76 21.88 -13.22
C MET A 313 -17.30 21.73 -13.66
N VAL A 314 -16.83 22.60 -14.56
CA VAL A 314 -15.44 22.62 -15.02
C VAL A 314 -14.50 23.01 -13.88
N ALA A 315 -14.81 24.05 -13.11
CA ALA A 315 -14.01 24.46 -11.97
C ALA A 315 -13.91 23.36 -10.90
N TRP A 316 -15.02 22.69 -10.57
CA TRP A 316 -15.03 21.56 -9.64
C TRP A 316 -14.21 20.38 -10.17
N THR A 317 -14.38 20.03 -11.45
CA THR A 317 -13.66 18.92 -12.07
C THR A 317 -12.15 19.17 -12.09
N ALA A 318 -11.72 20.35 -12.55
CA ALA A 318 -10.32 20.72 -12.58
C ALA A 318 -9.71 20.82 -11.18
N GLY A 319 -10.39 21.53 -10.26
CA GLY A 319 -9.84 21.86 -8.95
C GLY A 319 -9.96 20.72 -7.93
N MET A 320 -11.15 20.15 -7.74
CA MET A 320 -11.39 19.11 -6.73
C MET A 320 -11.10 17.72 -7.26
N LEU A 321 -11.66 17.36 -8.41
CA LEU A 321 -11.58 15.98 -8.89
C LEU A 321 -10.17 15.66 -9.39
N LEU A 322 -9.62 16.48 -10.28
CA LEU A 322 -8.27 16.27 -10.81
C LEU A 322 -7.20 16.83 -9.87
N GLY A 323 -7.25 18.14 -9.56
CA GLY A 323 -6.23 18.81 -8.75
C GLY A 323 -6.09 18.21 -7.36
N ASN A 324 -7.18 18.24 -6.57
CA ASN A 324 -7.16 17.75 -5.21
C ASN A 324 -7.00 16.22 -5.15
N ASN A 325 -7.88 15.44 -5.79
CA ASN A 325 -7.90 13.99 -5.57
C ASN A 325 -6.84 13.22 -6.37
N CYS A 326 -6.56 13.59 -7.63
CA CYS A 326 -5.62 12.84 -8.46
C CYS A 326 -4.16 13.26 -8.24
N PHE A 327 -3.89 14.45 -7.68
CA PHE A 327 -2.53 14.94 -7.49
C PHE A 327 -2.19 15.33 -6.04
N PHE A 328 -2.98 16.19 -5.40
CA PHE A 328 -2.65 16.64 -4.03
C PHE A 328 -2.81 15.56 -2.95
N VAL A 329 -3.89 14.78 -2.97
CA VAL A 329 -4.07 13.67 -2.01
C VAL A 329 -2.95 12.63 -2.18
N PRO A 330 -2.61 12.17 -3.40
CA PRO A 330 -1.41 11.36 -3.65
C PRO A 330 -0.12 12.01 -3.17
N ALA A 331 0.06 13.32 -3.39
CA ALA A 331 1.22 14.05 -2.89
C ALA A 331 1.30 14.02 -1.36
N GLY A 332 0.17 14.17 -0.67
CA GLY A 332 0.07 13.99 0.78
C GLY A 332 0.42 12.57 1.23
N ILE A 333 -0.03 11.53 0.51
CA ILE A 333 0.35 10.14 0.79
C ILE A 333 1.85 9.94 0.63
N VAL A 334 2.45 10.46 -0.46
CA VAL A 334 3.91 10.40 -0.69
C VAL A 334 4.66 11.14 0.42
N LEU A 335 4.20 12.33 0.82
CA LEU A 335 4.77 13.08 1.94
C LEU A 335 4.69 12.30 3.25
N MET A 336 3.54 11.68 3.56
CA MET A 336 3.36 10.86 4.75
C MET A 336 4.32 9.66 4.75
N LEU A 337 4.44 8.95 3.62
CA LEU A 337 5.36 7.83 3.44
C LEU A 337 6.81 8.28 3.63
N TYR A 338 7.18 9.42 3.04
CA TYR A 338 8.50 10.05 3.21
C TYR A 338 8.79 10.37 4.68
N LEU A 339 7.86 11.01 5.39
CA LEU A 339 8.03 11.35 6.80
C LEU A 339 8.12 10.09 7.68
N CYS A 340 7.29 9.07 7.42
CA CYS A 340 7.35 7.81 8.15
C CYS A 340 8.68 7.06 7.94
N ASP A 341 9.21 7.07 6.72
CA ASP A 341 10.52 6.50 6.40
C ASP A 341 11.66 7.34 7.01
N ARG A 342 11.59 8.68 6.93
CA ARG A 342 12.60 9.59 7.50
C ARG A 342 12.70 9.50 9.02
N PHE A 343 11.57 9.39 9.68
CA PHE A 343 11.42 9.37 11.13
C PHE A 343 11.08 7.97 11.67
N ALA A 344 11.47 6.92 10.94
CA ALA A 344 11.24 5.53 11.33
C ALA A 344 11.94 5.16 12.65
N ALA A 345 13.19 5.60 12.82
CA ALA A 345 13.96 5.39 14.05
C ALA A 345 13.36 6.22 15.20
N PRO A 346 13.10 5.60 16.37
CA PRO A 346 12.59 6.34 17.51
C PRO A 346 13.68 7.21 18.13
N VAL A 347 13.31 8.42 18.56
CA VAL A 347 14.25 9.35 19.23
C VAL A 347 14.66 8.82 20.62
N SER A 348 13.83 7.99 21.24
CA SER A 348 14.04 7.38 22.56
C SER A 348 13.50 5.94 22.56
N SER A 349 14.04 5.08 23.43
CA SER A 349 13.58 3.71 23.62
C SER A 349 12.16 3.61 24.20
N THR A 350 11.59 4.71 24.69
CA THR A 350 10.25 4.71 25.29
C THR A 350 9.14 4.60 24.24
N CYS A 351 8.10 3.82 24.55
CA CYS A 351 6.92 3.66 23.68
C CYS A 351 6.21 5.01 23.43
N LEU A 352 6.12 5.86 24.46
CA LEU A 352 5.49 7.17 24.40
C LEU A 352 6.21 8.10 23.40
N ALA A 353 7.54 8.17 23.43
CA ALA A 353 8.29 8.98 22.45
C ALA A 353 8.01 8.53 21.01
N GLY A 354 7.92 7.22 20.78
CA GLY A 354 7.56 6.68 19.48
C GLY A 354 6.13 7.04 19.04
N PHE A 355 5.19 7.12 19.97
CA PHE A 355 3.83 7.58 19.68
C PHE A 355 3.80 9.09 19.37
N LEU A 356 4.44 9.91 20.20
CA LEU A 356 4.53 11.37 20.02
C LEU A 356 5.18 11.75 18.68
N GLN A 357 6.23 11.04 18.26
CA GLN A 357 6.84 11.24 16.94
C GLN A 357 5.87 10.94 15.79
N SER A 358 5.01 9.94 15.95
CA SER A 358 3.98 9.62 14.95
C SER A 358 2.87 10.67 14.95
N LEU A 359 2.52 11.19 16.13
CA LEU A 359 1.56 12.29 16.29
C LEU A 359 2.08 13.60 15.65
N ALA A 360 3.37 13.88 15.75
CA ALA A 360 3.98 15.02 15.07
C ALA A 360 3.83 14.93 13.53
N ILE A 361 4.03 13.73 12.96
CA ILE A 361 3.78 13.48 11.52
C ILE A 361 2.30 13.72 11.21
N VAL A 362 1.39 13.23 12.04
CA VAL A 362 -0.06 13.47 11.86
C VAL A 362 -0.40 14.96 11.87
N PHE A 363 0.17 15.75 12.77
CA PHE A 363 -0.04 17.19 12.80
C PHE A 363 0.44 17.87 11.50
N VAL A 364 1.61 17.47 10.98
CA VAL A 364 2.08 17.96 9.67
C VAL A 364 1.10 17.59 8.56
N MET A 365 0.57 16.37 8.57
CA MET A 365 -0.41 15.92 7.57
C MET A 365 -1.77 16.63 7.69
N ILE A 366 -2.24 16.89 8.90
CA ILE A 366 -3.46 17.68 9.14
C ILE A 366 -3.25 19.11 8.66
N PHE A 367 -2.14 19.74 9.02
CA PHE A 367 -1.80 21.09 8.56
C PHE A 367 -1.74 21.15 7.03
N TYR A 368 -1.06 20.19 6.39
CA TYR A 368 -1.03 20.05 4.94
C TYR A 368 -2.43 19.95 4.35
N ALA A 369 -3.28 19.05 4.88
CA ALA A 369 -4.64 18.87 4.39
C ALA A 369 -5.51 20.13 4.56
N LEU A 370 -5.36 20.86 5.67
CA LEU A 370 -6.08 22.11 5.92
C LEU A 370 -5.66 23.21 4.94
N VAL A 371 -4.36 23.40 4.72
CA VAL A 371 -3.83 24.38 3.76
C VAL A 371 -4.29 24.06 2.34
N VAL A 372 -4.17 22.79 1.93
CA VAL A 372 -4.60 22.33 0.60
C VAL A 372 -6.11 22.49 0.42
N SER A 373 -6.90 22.16 1.42
CA SER A 373 -8.36 22.32 1.38
C SER A 373 -8.76 23.80 1.30
N ALA A 374 -8.14 24.68 2.12
CA ALA A 374 -8.41 26.11 2.08
C ALA A 374 -8.02 26.74 0.72
N ALA A 375 -6.85 26.39 0.19
CA ALA A 375 -6.38 26.86 -1.11
C ALA A 375 -7.25 26.34 -2.26
N SER A 376 -7.62 25.05 -2.23
CA SER A 376 -8.53 24.45 -3.22
C SER A 376 -9.85 25.21 -3.25
N ASN A 377 -10.48 25.40 -2.09
CA ASN A 377 -11.72 26.14 -1.99
C ASN A 377 -11.53 27.56 -2.56
N LEU A 378 -10.59 28.33 -2.03
CA LEU A 378 -10.36 29.73 -2.46
C LEU A 378 -10.18 29.86 -3.98
N LEU A 379 -9.34 29.02 -4.58
CA LEU A 379 -9.04 29.08 -6.01
C LEU A 379 -10.20 28.59 -6.87
N ILE A 380 -10.97 27.61 -6.40
CA ILE A 380 -12.18 27.15 -7.08
C ILE A 380 -13.29 28.20 -7.02
N TYR A 381 -13.45 28.90 -5.90
CA TYR A 381 -14.42 30.01 -5.75
C TYR A 381 -14.04 31.26 -6.55
N ALA A 382 -12.77 31.41 -6.93
CA ALA A 382 -12.31 32.56 -7.71
C ALA A 382 -12.61 32.45 -9.21
N GLY A 383 -12.82 31.24 -9.75
CA GLY A 383 -13.12 31.04 -11.17
C GLY A 383 -12.53 29.76 -11.78
N VAL A 384 -12.88 29.52 -13.05
CA VAL A 384 -12.39 28.37 -13.83
C VAL A 384 -10.88 28.45 -14.04
N TRP A 385 -10.36 29.63 -14.40
CA TRP A 385 -8.93 29.82 -14.67
C TRP A 385 -8.07 29.58 -13.43
N THR A 386 -8.51 30.06 -12.27
CA THR A 386 -7.81 29.82 -10.99
C THR A 386 -7.88 28.35 -10.57
N ALA A 387 -8.96 27.63 -10.87
CA ALA A 387 -9.03 26.18 -10.69
C ALA A 387 -8.05 25.41 -11.60
N LEU A 388 -7.84 25.86 -12.85
CA LEU A 388 -6.82 25.29 -13.74
C LEU A 388 -5.39 25.58 -13.27
N VAL A 389 -5.14 26.79 -12.76
CA VAL A 389 -3.85 27.12 -12.12
C VAL A 389 -3.61 26.22 -10.91
N TRP A 390 -4.63 26.00 -10.07
CA TRP A 390 -4.56 25.07 -8.94
C TRP A 390 -4.20 23.65 -9.37
N LEU A 391 -4.82 23.14 -10.44
CA LEU A 391 -4.48 21.84 -11.03
C LEU A 391 -3.00 21.79 -11.45
N GLY A 392 -2.49 22.84 -12.11
CA GLY A 392 -1.07 22.94 -12.46
C GLY A 392 -0.14 22.87 -11.24
N ILE A 393 -0.47 23.61 -10.17
CA ILE A 393 0.28 23.57 -8.90
C ILE A 393 0.22 22.18 -8.28
N ALA A 394 -0.93 21.52 -8.31
CA ALA A 394 -1.13 20.17 -7.78
C ALA A 394 -0.22 19.15 -8.48
N VAL A 395 -0.19 19.19 -9.81
CA VAL A 395 0.67 18.32 -10.63
C VAL A 395 2.14 18.54 -10.29
N LEU A 396 2.58 19.79 -10.22
CA LEU A 396 3.98 20.13 -9.89
C LEU A 396 4.35 19.68 -8.46
N CYS A 397 3.46 19.88 -7.49
CA CYS A 397 3.66 19.44 -6.11
C CYS A 397 3.82 17.91 -6.03
N PHE A 398 2.93 17.17 -6.70
CA PHE A 398 2.97 15.72 -6.76
C PHE A 398 4.25 15.19 -7.41
N LEU A 399 4.62 15.74 -8.58
CA LEU A 399 5.85 15.37 -9.27
C LEU A 399 7.09 15.71 -8.43
N GLY A 400 7.12 16.90 -7.82
CA GLY A 400 8.22 17.34 -6.96
C GLY A 400 8.42 16.41 -5.76
N LEU A 401 7.36 16.09 -5.03
CA LEU A 401 7.42 15.19 -3.88
C LEU A 401 7.79 13.76 -4.29
N THR A 402 7.28 13.28 -5.43
CA THR A 402 7.65 11.97 -5.98
C THR A 402 9.12 11.92 -6.36
N ILE A 403 9.65 12.97 -6.98
CA ILE A 403 11.08 13.07 -7.33
C ILE A 403 11.92 13.10 -6.05
N VAL A 404 11.55 13.92 -5.05
CA VAL A 404 12.26 13.97 -3.75
C VAL A 404 12.24 12.61 -3.05
N TYR A 405 11.09 11.94 -3.02
CA TYR A 405 10.94 10.63 -2.41
C TYR A 405 11.79 9.56 -3.12
N SER A 406 11.73 9.52 -4.46
CA SER A 406 12.49 8.56 -5.28
C SER A 406 14.01 8.83 -5.33
N ARG A 407 14.45 10.09 -5.19
CA ARG A 407 15.88 10.46 -5.18
C ARG A 407 16.57 10.15 -3.87
N ARG A 408 15.82 9.85 -2.81
CA ARG A 408 16.38 9.48 -1.52
C ARG A 408 17.07 8.12 -1.63
N ARG A 409 18.29 8.12 -2.18
CA ARG A 409 19.26 7.07 -1.91
C ARG A 409 19.63 7.20 -0.44
N PRO A 410 19.46 6.15 0.37
CA PRO A 410 20.05 6.15 1.68
C PRO A 410 21.55 6.35 1.51
N GLU A 411 22.13 7.25 2.31
CA GLU A 411 23.59 7.46 2.41
C GLU A 411 24.35 6.17 2.78
N PHE A 412 23.65 5.09 3.14
CA PHE A 412 24.15 3.73 3.42
C PHE A 412 24.73 2.95 2.21
N VAL A 413 24.97 3.61 1.07
CA VAL A 413 25.44 2.94 -0.16
C VAL A 413 26.79 3.49 -0.66
N GLU A 414 27.39 4.51 -0.01
CA GLU A 414 28.78 4.84 -0.30
C GLU A 414 29.73 3.98 0.58
N PRO A 415 30.68 3.25 -0.03
CA PRO A 415 31.59 2.33 0.65
C PRO A 415 32.67 3.01 1.48
#